data_AF-A0A350PDQ8-F1
#
_entry.id   AF-A0A350PDQ8-F1
#
_cell.length_a   1.000
_cell.length_b   1.000
_cell.length_c   1.000
_cell.angle_alpha   90.00
_cell.angle_beta   90.00
_cell.angle_gamma   90.00
#
_symmetry.space_group_name_H-M   'P 1'
#
loop_
_entity.id
_entity.type
_entity.pdbx_description
1 polymer ?
#
loop_
_entity_poly.entity_id
_entity_poly.type
_entity_poly.pdbx_seq_one_letter_code
_entity_poly.pdbx_strand_id
1 'polypeptide(L)' 'VMNGERLITEMNLLLYRHLEGNGIIKEGMIPKLDLGFKALNAGAKKVRIVGFDVFKEEEKGTRLVR' A
#
# COMPACT_ATOMS: atom_id res chain seq x y z
N VAL A 1 -0.49 5.58 0.61
CA VAL A 1 -1.64 5.50 -0.31
C VAL A 1 -2.70 6.46 0.17
N MET A 2 -3.15 7.37 -0.69
CA MET A 2 -4.09 8.42 -0.33
C MET A 2 -5.53 8.01 -0.69
N ASN A 3 -6.49 8.34 0.17
CA ASN A 3 -7.91 8.35 -0.12
C ASN A 3 -8.42 9.78 0.10
N GLY A 4 -8.57 10.55 -0.98
CA GLY A 4 -8.70 12.00 -0.89
C GLY A 4 -7.49 12.61 -0.17
N GLU A 5 -7.74 13.34 0.91
CA GLU A 5 -6.71 13.99 1.74
C GLU A 5 -6.18 13.09 2.87
N ARG A 6 -6.77 11.90 3.05
CA ARG A 6 -6.40 11.00 4.15
C ARG A 6 -5.38 9.96 3.71
N LEU A 7 -4.32 9.81 4.49
CA LEU A 7 -3.37 8.73 4.35
C LEU A 7 -3.97 7.43 4.91
N ILE A 8 -3.96 6.38 4.11
CA ILE A 8 -4.21 5.02 4.58
C ILE A 8 -2.92 4.52 5.22
N THR A 9 -2.92 4.32 6.53
CA THR A 9 -1.74 3.86 7.27
C THR A 9 -1.55 2.34 7.18
N GLU A 10 -2.63 1.57 7.02
CA GLU A 10 -2.60 0.12 6.89
C GLU A 10 -3.55 -0.38 5.80
N MET A 11 -3.12 -1.39 5.04
CA MET A 11 -3.88 -1.92 3.91
C MET A 11 -3.73 -3.44 3.80
N ASN A 12 -4.85 -4.15 3.83
CA ASN A 12 -4.93 -5.56 3.45
C ASN A 12 -5.47 -5.72 2.02
N LEU A 13 -5.48 -6.95 1.51
CA LEU A 13 -5.90 -7.24 0.15
C LEU A 13 -7.39 -6.89 -0.09
N LEU A 14 -8.24 -7.09 0.92
CA LEU A 14 -9.67 -6.75 0.84
C LEU A 14 -9.86 -5.24 0.66
N LEU A 15 -9.22 -4.43 1.50
CA LEU A 15 -9.28 -2.97 1.41
C LEU A 15 -8.70 -2.48 0.08
N TYR A 16 -7.58 -3.05 -0.37
CA TYR A 16 -7.02 -2.73 -1.67
C TYR A 16 -8.05 -2.95 -2.80
N ARG A 17 -8.65 -4.14 -2.90
CA ARG A 17 -9.65 -4.44 -3.95
C ARG A 17 -10.88 -3.55 -3.87
N HIS A 18 -11.33 -3.22 -2.66
CA HIS A 18 -12.41 -2.27 -2.48
C HIS A 18 -12.05 -0.88 -3.02
N LEU A 19 -10.88 -0.36 -2.69
CA LEU A 19 -10.45 0.97 -3.15
C LEU A 19 -10.16 1.02 -4.65
N GLU A 20 -9.62 -0.06 -5.21
CA GLU A 20 -9.43 -0.24 -6.65
C GLU A 20 -10.79 -0.23 -7.38
N GLY A 21 -11.75 -1.02 -6.91
CA GLY A 21 -13.10 -1.08 -7.50
C GLY A 21 -13.87 0.24 -7.41
N ASN A 22 -13.54 1.10 -6.44
CA ASN A 22 -14.10 2.46 -6.33
C ASN A 22 -13.29 3.52 -7.10
N GLY A 23 -12.27 3.15 -7.87
CA GLY A 23 -11.44 4.08 -8.64
C GLY A 23 -10.53 4.99 -7.82
N ILE A 24 -10.33 4.69 -6.53
CA ILE A 24 -9.46 5.48 -5.64
C ILE A 24 -7.99 5.19 -5.94
N ILE A 25 -7.65 3.93 -6.23
CA ILE A 25 -6.29 3.52 -6.62
C ILE A 25 -6.10 3.80 -8.11
N LYS A 26 -5.21 4.73 -8.44
CA LYS A 26 -4.88 5.09 -9.83
C LYS A 26 -3.91 4.08 -10.46
N GLU A 27 -3.92 4.00 -11.79
CA GLU A 27 -3.17 3.00 -12.59
C GLU A 27 -1.71 2.82 -12.18
N GLY A 28 -0.97 3.91 -11.91
CA GLY A 28 0.44 3.82 -11.52
C GLY A 28 0.70 3.16 -10.16
N MET A 29 -0.32 3.05 -9.30
CA MET A 29 -0.23 2.48 -7.96
C MET A 29 -0.60 0.99 -7.91
N ILE A 30 -1.50 0.55 -8.79
CA ILE A 30 -1.92 -0.86 -8.93
C ILE A 30 -0.72 -1.82 -9.00
N PRO A 31 0.25 -1.66 -9.92
CA PRO A 31 1.39 -2.58 -10.01
C PRO A 31 2.31 -2.54 -8.78
N LYS A 32 2.33 -1.42 -8.03
CA LYS A 32 3.12 -1.28 -6.79
C LYS A 32 2.49 -2.07 -5.65
N LEU A 33 1.17 -1.99 -5.53
CA LEU A 33 0.41 -2.74 -4.54
C LEU A 33 0.42 -4.23 -4.86
N ASP A 34 0.23 -4.61 -6.12
CA ASP A 34 0.31 -6.01 -6.56
C ASP A 34 1.67 -6.62 -6.23
N LEU A 35 2.77 -5.94 -6.55
CA LEU A 35 4.11 -6.39 -6.20
C LEU A 35 4.29 -6.47 -4.68
N GLY A 36 3.79 -5.47 -3.93
CA GLY A 36 3.88 -5.44 -2.48
C GLY A 36 3.17 -6.62 -1.81
N PHE A 37 1.94 -6.93 -2.23
CA PHE A 37 1.20 -8.09 -1.74
C PHE A 37 1.83 -9.41 -2.17
N LYS A 38 2.34 -9.51 -3.41
CA LYS A 38 3.13 -10.69 -3.84
C LYS A 38 4.34 -10.92 -2.95
N ALA A 39 5.10 -9.88 -2.64
CA ALA A 39 6.26 -9.97 -1.74
C ALA A 39 5.85 -10.41 -0.33
N LEU A 40 4.77 -9.83 0.22
CA LEU A 40 4.25 -10.19 1.54
C LEU A 40 3.80 -11.66 1.61
N ASN A 41 3.18 -12.16 0.54
CA ASN A 41 2.74 -13.55 0.40
C ASN A 41 3.91 -14.51 0.15
N ALA A 42 4.99 -14.04 -0.48
CA ALA A 42 6.23 -14.79 -0.67
C ALA A 42 7.11 -14.86 0.61
N GLY A 43 6.66 -14.28 1.72
CA GLY A 43 7.34 -14.38 3.01
C GLY A 43 8.11 -13.14 3.44
N ALA A 44 8.02 -12.01 2.72
CA ALA A 44 8.56 -10.75 3.21
C ALA A 44 7.95 -10.41 4.57
N LYS A 45 8.79 -10.04 5.55
CA LYS A 45 8.34 -9.77 6.93
C LYS A 45 7.52 -8.47 7.05
N LYS A 46 7.87 -7.44 6.26
CA LYS A 46 7.27 -6.11 6.30
C LYS A 46 7.32 -5.53 4.89
N VAL A 47 6.19 -5.01 4.42
CA VAL A 47 6.09 -4.28 3.15
C VAL A 47 5.43 -2.93 3.42
N ARG A 48 6.02 -1.85 2.89
CA ARG A 48 5.51 -0.48 3.04
C ARG A 48 5.52 0.24 1.71
N ILE A 49 4.50 1.06 1.47
CA ILE A 49 4.44 2.05 0.39
C ILE A 49 4.71 3.41 1.01
N VAL A 50 5.85 4.01 0.67
CA VAL A 50 6.35 5.27 1.26
C VAL A 50 6.81 6.25 0.18
N GLY A 51 6.81 7.54 0.53
CA GLY A 51 7.56 8.54 -0.23
C GLY A 51 9.06 8.33 -0.08
N PHE A 52 9.83 8.71 -1.10
CA PHE A 52 11.28 8.54 -1.11
C PHE A 52 11.97 9.39 -0.04
N ASP A 53 11.45 10.57 0.25
CA ASP A 53 11.91 11.50 1.27
C ASP A 53 11.83 10.92 2.70
N VAL A 54 10.84 10.07 2.97
CA VAL A 54 10.55 9.53 4.31
C VAL A 54 10.88 8.04 4.46
N PHE A 55 11.62 7.43 3.53
CA PHE A 55 11.80 5.97 3.49
C PHE A 55 12.48 5.38 4.75
N LYS A 56 13.32 6.18 5.41
CA LYS A 56 14.00 5.82 6.67
C LYS A 56 13.10 5.90 7.89
N GLU A 57 11.99 6.63 7.82
CA GLU A 57 11.04 6.74 8.91
C GLU A 57 10.12 5.52 8.92
N GLU A 58 10.23 4.67 9.94
CA GLU A 58 9.57 3.36 9.97
C GLU A 58 8.04 3.43 10.06
N GLU A 59 7.52 4.49 10.68
CA GLU A 59 6.09 4.70 10.95
C GLU A 59 5.37 5.48 9.84
N LYS A 60 6.09 5.90 8.79
CA LYS A 60 5.50 6.65 7.67
C LYS A 60 5.00 5.72 6.57
N GLY A 61 4.00 6.22 5.84
CA GLY A 61 3.42 5.59 4.66
C GLY A 61 2.29 4.62 4.95
N THR A 62 2.11 3.65 4.06
CA THR A 62 1.08 2.60 4.15
C THR A 62 1.75 1.25 4.36
N ARG A 63 1.44 0.57 5.46
CA ARG A 63 1.88 -0.80 5.72
C ARG A 63 0.92 -1.78 5.03
N LEU A 64 1.48 -2.73 4.28
CA LEU A 64 0.69 -3.84 3.76
C LEU A 64 0.62 -4.96 4.80
N VAL A 65 -0.59 -5.45 5.07
CA VAL A 65 -0.87 -6.51 6.05
C VAL A 65 -1.67 -7.63 5.39
N ARG A 66 -1.60 -8.84 5.96
CA ARG A 66 -2.31 -10.02 5.44
C ARG A 66 -3.78 -9.96 5.81
#